data_AF-A0A8D2C4F6-F1
#
_entry.id   AF-A0A8D2C4F6-F1
#
_cell.length_a   1.000
_cell.length_b   1.000
_cell.length_c   1.000
_cell.angle_alpha   90.00
_cell.angle_beta   90.00
_cell.angle_gamma   90.00
#
_symmetry.space_group_name_H-M   'P 1'
#
loop_
_entity.id
_entity.type
_entity.pdbx_description
1 polymer ?
#
loop_
_entity_poly.entity_id
_entity_poly.type
_entity_poly.pdbx_seq_one_letter_code
_entity_poly.pdbx_strand_id
1 'polypeptide(L)' 'MAKVGIMSKYGIRYGASLRKMVKKIKISQQAKYTCFFCGKTKMKRPYQSLLRVFKYMG' A
#
# COMPACT_ATOMS: atom_id res chain seq x y z
N MET A 1 -5.88 -0.47 24.92
CA MET A 1 -5.79 -1.21 23.64
C MET A 1 -6.08 -0.26 22.49
N ALA A 2 -5.08 0.48 22.02
CA ALA A 2 -5.30 1.65 21.17
C ALA A 2 -4.61 1.51 19.79
N LYS A 3 -5.34 1.93 18.75
CA LYS A 3 -4.86 2.24 17.38
C LYS A 3 -4.47 1.06 16.49
N VAL A 4 -5.37 0.08 16.39
CA VAL A 4 -5.32 -0.92 15.30
C VAL A 4 -6.03 -0.28 14.09
N GLY A 5 -5.25 0.29 13.16
CA GLY A 5 -5.77 0.87 11.92
C GLY A 5 -5.85 -0.19 10.82
N ILE A 6 -5.08 0.00 9.74
CA ILE A 6 -4.97 -0.92 8.59
C ILE A 6 -4.63 -2.38 9.00
N MET A 7 -4.06 -2.61 10.21
CA MET A 7 -3.70 -3.94 10.73
C MET A 7 -4.83 -4.70 11.45
N SER A 8 -6.04 -4.13 11.57
CA SER A 8 -7.16 -4.75 12.33
C SER A 8 -7.59 -6.09 11.80
N LYS A 9 -7.44 -6.33 10.50
CA LYS A 9 -7.72 -7.62 9.86
C LYS A 9 -6.89 -8.80 10.40
N TYR A 10 -5.76 -8.52 11.06
CA TYR A 10 -4.91 -9.55 11.66
C TYR A 10 -5.28 -9.87 13.12
N GLY A 11 -6.08 -9.03 13.78
CA GLY A 11 -6.51 -9.24 15.17
C GLY A 11 -5.33 -9.43 16.13
N ILE A 12 -5.37 -10.48 16.95
CA ILE A 12 -4.33 -10.85 17.92
C ILE A 12 -3.20 -11.68 17.26
N ARG A 13 -3.39 -12.17 16.04
CA ARG A 13 -2.42 -13.04 15.34
C ARG A 13 -1.09 -12.32 15.03
N TYR A 14 0.01 -13.08 15.05
CA TYR A 14 1.37 -12.66 14.68
C TYR A 14 2.07 -11.68 15.64
N GLY A 15 1.50 -11.37 16.81
CA GLY A 15 2.18 -10.53 17.81
C GLY A 15 2.37 -9.06 17.42
N ALA A 16 2.79 -8.23 18.37
CA ALA A 16 2.83 -6.77 18.19
C ALA A 16 3.98 -6.29 17.29
N SER A 17 5.15 -6.93 17.34
CA SER A 17 6.35 -6.58 16.58
C SER A 17 6.13 -6.75 15.07
N LEU A 18 5.65 -7.92 14.64
CA LEU A 18 5.36 -8.20 13.23
C LEU A 18 4.28 -7.27 12.68
N ARG A 19 3.22 -6.99 13.45
CA ARG A 19 2.16 -6.04 13.04
C ARG A 19 2.70 -4.62 12.84
N LYS A 20 3.66 -4.16 13.66
CA LYS A 20 4.31 -2.85 13.48
C LYS A 20 5.12 -2.80 12.18
N MET A 21 5.87 -3.86 11.87
CA MET A 21 6.67 -3.96 10.64
C MET A 21 5.76 -3.97 9.38
N VAL A 22 4.75 -4.85 9.36
CA VAL A 22 3.81 -4.97 8.24
C VAL A 22 3.03 -3.67 8.03
N LYS A 23 2.69 -2.93 9.10
CA LYS A 23 2.01 -1.63 8.99
C LYS A 23 2.82 -0.64 8.14
N LYS A 24 4.14 -0.55 8.34
CA LYS A 24 5.02 0.35 7.58
C LYS A 24 5.01 0.00 6.08
N ILE A 25 5.14 -1.29 5.78
CA ILE A 25 5.14 -1.80 4.40
C ILE A 25 3.78 -1.56 3.73
N LYS A 26 2.69 -1.79 4.46
CA LYS A 26 1.32 -1.64 3.94
C LYS A 26 0.97 -0.18 3.63
N ILE A 27 1.40 0.76 4.47
CA ILE A 27 1.22 2.19 4.23
C ILE A 27 1.96 2.62 2.95
N SER A 28 3.23 2.21 2.81
CA SER A 28 4.03 2.50 1.61
C SER A 28 3.40 1.90 0.33
N GLN A 29 2.86 0.68 0.44
CA GLN A 29 2.20 0.00 -0.68
C GLN A 29 0.88 0.66 -1.10
N GLN A 30 0.09 1.16 -0.14
CA GLN A 30 -1.21 1.78 -0.39
C GLN A 30 -1.11 3.29 -0.70
N ALA A 31 0.10 3.86 -0.60
CA ALA A 31 0.37 5.23 -1.02
C ALA A 31 0.08 5.39 -2.52
N LYS A 32 -0.66 6.45 -2.86
CA LYS A 32 -0.88 6.86 -4.24
C LYS A 32 0.26 7.77 -4.65
N TYR A 33 0.85 7.51 -5.81
CA TYR A 33 1.93 8.33 -6.34
C TYR A 33 1.39 9.29 -7.40
N THR A 34 1.95 10.49 -7.42
CA THR A 34 1.73 11.49 -8.47
C THR A 34 2.69 11.22 -9.62
N CYS A 35 2.15 11.16 -10.83
CA CYS A 35 2.91 11.04 -12.06
C CYS A 35 3.54 12.40 -12.40
N PHE A 36 4.87 12.49 -12.45
CA PHE A 36 5.55 13.73 -12.84
C PHE A 36 5.25 14.12 -14.30
N PHE A 37 5.12 13.14 -15.19
CA PHE A 37 4.88 13.37 -16.62
C PHE A 37 3.43 13.76 -16.94
N CYS A 38 2.46 13.22 -16.20
CA CYS A 38 1.04 13.27 -16.56
C CYS A 38 0.15 13.90 -15.49
N GLY A 39 0.69 14.32 -14.35
CA GLY A 39 -0.01 14.97 -13.23
C GLY A 39 -1.03 14.10 -12.48
N LYS A 40 -1.32 12.88 -12.96
CA LYS A 40 -2.34 11.99 -12.40
C LYS A 40 -1.87 11.42 -11.05
N THR A 41 -2.66 11.61 -10.00
CA THR A 41 -2.47 11.14 -8.62
C THR A 41 -2.96 9.70 -8.37
N LYS A 42 -3.29 8.94 -9.43
CA LYS A 42 -3.90 7.60 -9.32
C LYS A 42 -2.94 6.44 -9.51
N MET A 43 -1.62 6.67 -9.49
CA MET A 43 -0.64 5.60 -9.71
C MET A 43 -0.50 4.73 -8.46
N LYS A 44 -0.79 3.44 -8.61
CA LYS A 44 -0.52 2.39 -7.62
C LYS A 44 0.79 1.69 -7.96
N ARG A 45 1.50 1.13 -6.97
CA ARG A 45 2.75 0.37 -7.20
C ARG A 45 2.53 -0.72 -8.25
N PRO A 46 3.35 -0.78 -9.32
CA PRO A 46 3.10 -1.64 -10.47
C PRO A 46 3.19 -3.14 -10.14
N TYR A 47 4.07 -3.50 -9.22
CA TYR A 47 4.35 -4.89 -8.88
C TYR A 47 3.24 -5.57 -8.05
N GLN A 48 2.30 -4.82 -7.48
CA GLN A 48 1.19 -5.42 -6.72
C GLN A 48 0.06 -5.94 -7.62
N SER A 49 0.06 -5.57 -8.89
CA SER A 49 -0.86 -6.10 -9.92
C SER A 49 -0.20 -5.88 -11.29
N LEU A 50 0.43 -6.92 -11.81
CA LEU A 50 1.27 -6.95 -13.03
C LEU A 50 0.62 -6.36 -14.31
N LEU A 51 -0.68 -6.05 -14.36
CA LEU A 51 -1.42 -5.75 -15.59
C LEU A 51 -1.91 -4.30 -15.75
N ARG A 52 -1.28 -3.29 -15.11
CA ARG A 52 -1.78 -1.89 -15.23
C ARG A 52 -0.79 -0.83 -15.67
N VAL A 53 0.49 -1.14 -15.79
CA VAL A 53 1.48 -0.16 -16.30
C VAL A 53 1.21 0.15 -17.78
N PHE A 54 0.88 -0.87 -18.57
CA PHE A 54 0.56 -0.72 -19.99
C PHE A 54 -0.69 0.12 -20.27
N LYS A 55 -1.66 0.20 -19.35
CA LYS A 55 -2.90 0.98 -19.57
C LYS A 55 -2.69 2.50 -19.53
N TYR A 56 -1.62 2.99 -18.90
CA TYR A 56 -1.40 4.43 -18.73
C TYR A 56 -0.27 4.99 -19.62
N MET A 57 0.30 4.15 -20.49
CA MET A 57 1.30 4.53 -21.51
C MET A 57 0.77 4.37 -22.94
N GLY A 58 -0.55 4.20 -23.10
CA GLY A 58 -1.28 4.28 -24.37
C GLY A 58 -2.37 5.34 -24.27
#